data_AF-A0A401I6S2-F1
#
_entry.id   AF-A0A401I6S2-F1
#
_cell.length_a   1.000
_cell.length_b   1.000
_cell.length_c   1.000
_cell.angle_alpha   90.00
_cell.angle_beta   90.00
_cell.angle_gamma   90.00
#
_symmetry.space_group_name_H-M   'P 1'
#
loop_
_entity.id
_entity.type
_entity.pdbx_description
1 polymer ?
#
loop_
_entity_poly.entity_id
_entity_poly.type
_entity_poly.pdbx_seq_one_letter_code
_entity_poly.pdbx_strand_id
1 'polypeptide(L)'
;MAGNHSNAAAEGKAKRHRVEGPQKHIVSYIFSILLTVLAFAVVAAGEINTTFTYIILVGMAILQIFVQMAFWMHMKDRGHLLPIIGIIFGVVIVLSMVVMAQFWTWW
;
A
#
# COMPACT_ATOMS: atom_id res chain seq x y z
N MET A 1 -13.34 -8.26 61.82
CA MET A 1 -14.00 -7.21 61.01
C MET A 1 -13.35 -7.21 59.63
N ALA A 2 -14.13 -7.51 58.61
CA ALA A 2 -13.68 -7.83 57.25
C ALA A 2 -13.19 -6.58 56.49
N GLY A 3 -12.12 -6.76 55.71
CA GLY A 3 -11.48 -5.73 54.90
C GLY A 3 -12.32 -5.27 53.71
N ASN A 4 -12.28 -3.97 53.48
CA ASN A 4 -13.04 -3.21 52.52
C ASN A 4 -12.41 -3.27 51.12
N HIS A 5 -12.78 -4.27 50.31
CA HIS A 5 -12.36 -4.38 48.90
C HIS A 5 -13.57 -4.64 47.98
N SER A 6 -14.33 -3.59 47.68
CA SER A 6 -15.37 -3.64 46.63
C SER A 6 -15.36 -2.38 45.76
N ASN A 7 -14.15 -1.89 45.39
CA ASN A 7 -13.95 -0.82 44.41
C ASN A 7 -13.15 -1.29 43.18
N ALA A 8 -13.36 -2.55 42.76
CA ALA A 8 -12.80 -3.09 41.51
C ALA A 8 -13.83 -3.19 40.37
N ALA A 9 -15.02 -2.60 40.53
CA ALA A 9 -16.05 -2.56 39.48
C ALA A 9 -15.85 -1.42 38.45
N ALA A 10 -14.63 -0.94 38.29
CA ALA A 10 -14.23 0.03 37.27
C ALA A 10 -13.07 -0.50 36.40
N GLU A 11 -12.90 -1.82 36.32
CA GLU A 11 -12.00 -2.42 35.35
C GLU A 11 -12.58 -2.26 33.95
N GLY A 12 -12.07 -1.22 33.28
CA GLY A 12 -11.72 -1.25 31.87
C GLY A 12 -12.82 -1.80 30.97
N LYS A 13 -13.69 -0.91 30.50
CA LYS A 13 -14.45 -1.10 29.26
C LYS A 13 -13.46 -1.49 28.18
N ALA A 14 -13.22 -2.79 28.01
CA ALA A 14 -12.25 -3.33 27.09
C ALA A 14 -12.65 -2.82 25.72
N LYS A 15 -11.91 -1.80 25.24
CA LYS A 15 -12.12 -1.18 23.95
C LYS A 15 -11.88 -2.28 22.94
N ARG A 16 -12.98 -2.93 22.53
CA ARG A 16 -13.02 -4.04 21.58
C ARG A 16 -12.16 -3.61 20.41
N HIS A 17 -10.95 -4.20 20.30
CA HIS A 17 -10.10 -3.99 19.15
C HIS A 17 -10.92 -4.50 17.97
N ARG A 18 -11.46 -3.56 17.21
CA ARG A 18 -12.20 -3.85 15.99
C ARG A 18 -11.13 -4.26 15.00
N VAL A 19 -10.76 -5.54 15.06
CA VAL A 19 -9.99 -6.23 14.03
C VAL A 19 -10.55 -5.80 12.70
N GLU A 20 -9.77 -4.98 11.99
CA GLU A 20 -10.15 -4.48 10.68
C GLU A 20 -10.37 -5.72 9.80
N GLY A 21 -11.62 -5.96 9.43
CA GLY A 21 -12.01 -7.26 8.88
C GLY A 21 -11.30 -7.58 7.56
N PRO A 22 -11.07 -8.88 7.26
CA PRO A 22 -10.47 -9.36 6.00
C PRO A 22 -11.13 -8.84 4.72
N GLN A 23 -12.37 -8.34 4.83
CA GLN A 23 -13.16 -7.83 3.72
C GLN A 23 -12.53 -6.61 3.04
N LYS A 24 -11.82 -5.74 3.76
CA LYS A 24 -11.17 -4.56 3.15
C LYS A 24 -10.05 -4.95 2.17
N HIS A 25 -9.31 -6.02 2.49
CA HIS A 25 -8.22 -6.52 1.64
C HIS A 25 -8.73 -7.13 0.32
N ILE A 26 -9.89 -7.79 0.35
CA ILE A 26 -10.50 -8.42 -0.83
C ILE A 26 -10.93 -7.36 -1.86
N VAL A 27 -11.51 -6.25 -1.41
CA VAL A 27 -11.92 -5.15 -2.31
C VAL A 27 -10.71 -4.56 -3.04
N SER A 28 -9.62 -4.30 -2.33
CA SER A 28 -8.40 -3.77 -2.95
C SER A 28 -7.73 -4.75 -3.91
N TYR A 29 -7.79 -6.04 -3.61
CA TYR A 29 -7.25 -7.08 -4.47
C TYR A 29 -8.00 -7.14 -5.80
N ILE A 30 -9.33 -7.13 -5.76
CA ILE A 30 -10.17 -7.11 -6.96
C ILE A 30 -9.93 -5.82 -7.75
N PHE A 31 -9.87 -4.67 -7.08
CA PHE A 31 -9.60 -3.39 -7.74
C PHE A 31 -8.24 -3.40 -8.47
N SER A 32 -7.19 -3.95 -7.84
CA SER A 32 -5.88 -4.10 -8.47
C SER A 32 -5.94 -5.00 -9.71
N ILE A 33 -6.61 -6.15 -9.63
CA ILE A 33 -6.78 -7.04 -10.80
C ILE A 33 -7.46 -6.31 -11.95
N LEU A 34 -8.55 -5.58 -11.68
CA LEU A 34 -9.28 -4.84 -12.70
C LEU A 34 -8.39 -3.80 -13.39
N LEU A 35 -7.60 -3.06 -12.61
CA LEU A 35 -6.67 -2.07 -13.16
C LEU A 35 -5.60 -2.70 -14.06
N THR A 36 -5.09 -3.87 -13.67
CA THR A 36 -4.09 -4.61 -14.44
C THR A 36 -4.68 -5.18 -15.72
N VAL A 37 -5.89 -5.73 -15.66
CA VAL A 37 -6.61 -6.21 -16.86
C VAL A 37 -6.90 -5.06 -17.81
N LEU A 38 -7.29 -3.89 -17.29
CA LEU A 38 -7.46 -2.68 -18.10
C LEU A 38 -6.15 -2.28 -18.79
N ALA A 39 -5.02 -2.38 -18.08
CA ALA A 39 -3.71 -2.09 -18.67
C ALA A 39 -3.36 -3.00 -19.84
N PHE A 40 -3.59 -4.30 -19.69
CA PHE A 40 -3.40 -5.25 -20.77
C PHE A 40 -4.39 -5.05 -21.91
N ALA A 41 -5.64 -4.71 -21.62
CA ALA A 41 -6.65 -4.44 -22.63
C ALA A 41 -6.27 -3.21 -23.49
N VAL A 42 -5.75 -2.15 -22.89
CA VAL A 42 -5.26 -0.96 -23.63
C VAL A 42 -4.11 -1.32 -24.58
N VAL A 43 -3.17 -2.16 -24.13
CA VAL A 43 -2.05 -2.60 -24.97
C VAL A 43 -2.51 -3.55 -26.07
N ALA A 44 -3.41 -4.49 -25.75
CA ALA A 44 -3.94 -5.47 -26.71
C ALA A 44 -4.84 -4.83 -27.77
N ALA A 45 -5.57 -3.77 -27.42
CA ALA A 45 -6.37 -3.01 -28.37
C ALA A 45 -5.51 -2.31 -29.43
N GLY A 46 -4.23 -2.00 -29.13
CA GLY A 46 -3.10 -1.86 -30.05
C GLY A 46 -3.16 -0.80 -31.17
N GLU A 47 -4.33 -0.26 -31.50
CA GLU A 47 -4.57 0.60 -32.66
C GLU A 47 -4.31 2.08 -32.38
N ILE A 48 -3.85 2.41 -31.17
CA ILE A 48 -3.60 3.78 -30.73
C ILE A 48 -2.09 4.08 -30.77
N ASN A 49 -1.75 5.34 -31.05
CA ASN A 49 -0.37 5.85 -31.09
C ASN A 49 0.47 5.31 -29.92
N THR A 50 1.65 4.75 -30.21
CA THR A 50 2.54 4.11 -29.23
C THR A 50 2.87 5.02 -28.04
N THR A 51 3.02 6.32 -28.27
CA THR A 51 3.26 7.31 -27.21
C THR A 51 2.07 7.42 -26.27
N PHE A 52 0.86 7.40 -26.80
CA PHE A 52 -0.37 7.46 -26.01
C PHE A 52 -0.54 6.20 -25.16
N THR A 53 -0.23 5.03 -25.72
CA THR A 53 -0.21 3.75 -24.99
C THR A 53 0.76 3.79 -23.80
N TYR A 54 1.97 4.34 -23.99
CA TYR A 54 2.93 4.48 -22.89
C TYR A 54 2.45 5.42 -21.78
N ILE A 55 1.85 6.57 -22.14
CA ILE A 55 1.33 7.52 -21.14
C ILE A 55 0.26 6.83 -20.27
N ILE A 56 -0.67 6.11 -20.90
CA ILE A 56 -1.73 5.40 -20.18
C ILE A 56 -1.13 4.29 -19.29
N LEU A 57 -0.20 3.49 -19.82
CA LEU A 57 0.49 2.44 -19.06
C LEU A 57 1.19 2.97 -17.81
N VAL A 58 1.97 4.05 -17.95
CA VAL A 58 2.66 4.67 -16.81
C VAL A 58 1.65 5.24 -15.81
N GLY A 59 0.57 5.87 -16.28
CA GLY A 59 -0.51 6.35 -15.43
C GLY A 59 -1.17 5.24 -14.62
N MET A 60 -1.52 4.11 -15.25
CA MET A 60 -2.08 2.94 -14.57
C MET A 60 -1.08 2.31 -13.60
N ALA A 61 0.21 2.25 -13.95
CA ALA A 61 1.25 1.73 -13.07
C ALA A 61 1.39 2.58 -11.79
N ILE A 62 1.38 3.92 -11.92
CA ILE A 62 1.41 4.84 -10.77
C ILE A 62 0.18 4.65 -9.90
N LEU A 63 -1.02 4.60 -10.49
CA LEU A 63 -2.26 4.35 -9.75
C LEU A 63 -2.16 3.03 -8.97
N GLN A 64 -1.55 2.01 -9.57
CA GLN A 64 -1.39 0.72 -8.95
C GLN A 64 -0.45 0.74 -7.73
N ILE A 65 0.65 1.50 -7.79
CA ILE A 65 1.53 1.73 -6.64
C ILE A 65 0.74 2.36 -5.48
N PHE A 66 -0.14 3.31 -5.75
CA PHE A 66 -1.00 3.93 -4.72
C PHE A 66 -2.02 2.96 -4.14
N VAL A 67 -2.68 2.13 -4.96
CA VAL A 67 -3.62 1.11 -4.49
C VAL A 67 -2.90 0.13 -3.55
N GLN A 68 -1.71 -0.32 -3.93
CA GLN A 68 -0.91 -1.21 -3.10
C GLN A 68 -0.50 -0.54 -1.78
N MET A 69 -0.01 0.70 -1.81
CA MET A 69 0.33 1.41 -0.56
C MET A 69 -0.88 1.70 0.32
N ALA A 70 -2.01 2.14 -0.25
CA ALA A 70 -3.18 2.56 0.50
C ALA A 70 -3.89 1.41 1.22
N PHE A 71 -4.01 0.26 0.57
CA PHE A 71 -4.78 -0.88 1.09
C PHE A 71 -3.92 -1.96 1.70
N TRP A 72 -2.72 -2.21 1.15
CA TRP A 72 -1.84 -3.26 1.67
C TRP A 72 -1.12 -2.80 2.93
N MET A 73 -0.74 -1.52 3.00
CA MET A 73 0.02 -1.00 4.13
C MET A 73 -0.82 -0.45 5.29
N HIS A 74 -2.16 -0.56 5.22
CA HIS A 74 -3.10 -0.11 6.28
C HIS A 74 -2.67 1.21 6.95
N MET A 75 -2.18 2.19 6.16
CA MET A 75 -1.67 3.49 6.63
C MET A 75 -2.69 4.30 7.46
N LYS A 76 -3.93 3.81 7.54
CA LYS A 76 -5.03 4.38 8.30
C LYS A 76 -5.04 3.96 9.78
N ASP A 77 -4.33 2.90 10.18
CA ASP A 77 -4.26 2.49 11.58
C ASP A 77 -3.17 3.24 12.36
N ARG A 78 -3.46 3.52 13.64
CA ARG A 78 -2.61 4.36 14.50
C ARG A 78 -1.33 3.61 14.88
N GLY A 79 -0.16 4.09 14.43
CA GLY A 79 1.17 3.54 14.79
C GLY A 79 2.10 3.18 13.63
N HIS A 80 1.68 3.38 12.37
CA HIS A 80 2.38 2.86 11.18
C HIS A 80 3.56 3.72 10.68
N LEU A 81 4.24 4.46 11.55
CA LEU A 81 5.40 5.26 11.18
C LEU A 81 6.57 4.39 10.68
N LEU A 82 6.83 3.28 11.35
CA LEU A 82 7.94 2.38 11.02
C LEU A 82 7.82 1.76 9.61
N PRO A 83 6.64 1.22 9.19
CA PRO A 83 6.42 0.79 7.81
C PRO A 83 6.57 1.91 6.77
N ILE A 84 6.04 3.10 7.04
CA ILE A 84 6.14 4.26 6.12
C ILE A 84 7.60 4.65 5.92
N ILE A 85 8.36 4.75 7.01
CA ILE A 85 9.79 5.06 6.97
C ILE A 85 10.53 3.96 6.21
N GLY A 86 10.19 2.69 6.43
CA GLY A 86 10.77 1.55 5.71
C GLY A 86 10.56 1.62 4.19
N ILE A 87 9.36 1.95 3.73
CA ILE A 87 9.08 2.10 2.30
C ILE A 87 9.84 3.30 1.71
N ILE A 88 9.81 4.46 2.36
CA ILE A 88 10.51 5.66 1.87
C ILE A 88 12.02 5.38 1.79
N PHE A 89 12.58 4.75 2.82
CA PHE A 89 13.99 4.35 2.86
C PHE A 89 14.33 3.36 1.73
N GLY A 90 13.48 2.36 1.51
CA GLY A 90 13.64 1.41 0.40
C GLY A 90 13.64 2.11 -0.96
N VAL A 91 12.73 3.06 -1.19
CA VAL A 91 12.69 3.86 -2.42
C VAL A 91 13.98 4.66 -2.61
N VAL A 92 14.46 5.33 -1.57
CA VAL A 92 15.72 6.10 -1.63
C VAL A 92 16.91 5.19 -1.95
N ILE A 93 17.02 4.03 -1.29
CA ILE A 93 18.10 3.07 -1.56
C ILE A 93 18.03 2.58 -3.00
N VAL A 94 16.87 2.11 -3.47
CA VAL A 94 16.74 1.59 -4.84
C VAL A 94 17.10 2.67 -5.86
N LEU A 95 16.62 3.90 -5.70
CA LEU A 95 16.98 5.00 -6.59
C LEU A 95 18.49 5.28 -6.57
N SER A 96 19.11 5.31 -5.39
CA SER A 96 20.56 5.52 -5.26
C SER A 96 21.37 4.40 -5.94
N MET A 97 20.93 3.15 -5.81
CA MET A 97 21.59 2.00 -6.44
C MET A 97 21.43 2.00 -7.96
N VAL A 98 20.24 2.36 -8.47
CA VAL A 98 20.00 2.48 -9.93
C VAL A 98 20.88 3.57 -10.53
N VAL A 99 20.97 4.73 -9.87
CA VAL A 99 21.82 5.84 -10.30
C VAL A 99 23.29 5.42 -10.29
N MET A 100 23.77 4.83 -9.20
CA MET A 100 25.14 4.30 -9.10
C MET A 100 25.42 3.26 -10.19
N ALA A 101 24.50 2.33 -10.43
CA ALA A 101 24.64 1.29 -11.45
C ALA A 101 24.74 1.91 -12.85
N GLN A 102 23.90 2.90 -13.19
CA GLN A 102 24.00 3.58 -14.48
C GLN A 102 25.34 4.29 -14.66
N PHE A 103 25.79 5.05 -13.66
CA PHE A 103 27.09 5.73 -13.73
C PHE A 103 28.27 4.74 -13.80
N TRP A 104 28.18 3.60 -13.13
CA TRP A 104 29.23 2.58 -13.16
C TRP A 104 29.26 1.81 -14.49
N THR A 105 28.10 1.47 -15.07
CA THR A 105 28.04 0.77 -16.36
C THR A 105 28.33 1.66 -17.57
N TRP A 106 28.23 2.98 -17.43
CA TRP A 106 28.52 3.94 -18.50
C TRP A 106 30.02 4.27 -18.59
N TRP A 107 30.84 3.76 -17.66
CA TRP A 107 32.30 3.84 -17.72
C TRP A 107 32.88 2.51 -18.21
#